data_AF-A0A6G7ZA14-F1
#
_entry.id   AF-A0A6G7ZA14-F1
#
_cell.length_a   1.000
_cell.length_b   1.000
_cell.length_c   1.000
_cell.angle_alpha   90.00
_cell.angle_beta   90.00
_cell.angle_gamma   90.00
#
_symmetry.space_group_name_H-M   'P 1'
#
loop_
_entity.id
_entity.type
_entity.pdbx_description
1 polymer ?
#
loop_
_entity_poly.entity_id
_entity_poly.type
_entity_poly.pdbx_seq_one_letter_code
_entity_poly.pdbx_strand_id
1 'polypeptide(L)'
;MKAAQTRNQIVVSSRSLFIENGLNGVTMTDIVDASGLSRGGVYRYFQSVKEVFEALMETELSINKNREYGSFADYLNEEILELRNIRGTLRFAGYEYMMKYAQTSTLAQRIYDVNIKQIMTYGHRNESEATMIFTQLEGMTVMALSGILNDAVIDTFKNKYR
;
A
#
# COMPACT_ATOMS: atom_id res chain seq x y z
N MET A 1 -26.13 6.68 -8.81
CA MET A 1 -25.81 5.28 -8.42
C MET A 1 -24.86 4.58 -9.39
N LYS A 2 -25.15 4.51 -10.70
CA LYS A 2 -24.28 3.82 -11.70
C LYS A 2 -22.83 4.34 -11.77
N ALA A 3 -22.61 5.66 -11.72
CA ALA A 3 -21.29 6.23 -11.92
C ALA A 3 -20.26 5.86 -10.84
N ALA A 4 -20.65 5.89 -9.57
CA ALA A 4 -19.77 5.49 -8.45
C ALA A 4 -19.45 3.98 -8.50
N GLN A 5 -20.43 3.15 -8.88
CA GLN A 5 -20.24 1.71 -9.07
C GLN A 5 -19.25 1.41 -10.20
N THR A 6 -19.38 2.09 -11.35
CA THR A 6 -18.44 1.94 -12.47
C THR A 6 -17.04 2.42 -12.09
N ARG A 7 -16.91 3.55 -11.40
CA ARG A 7 -15.61 4.01 -10.90
C ARG A 7 -14.97 2.98 -9.97
N ASN A 8 -15.74 2.41 -9.05
CA ASN A 8 -15.26 1.38 -8.13
C ASN A 8 -14.88 0.09 -8.86
N GLN A 9 -15.64 -0.32 -9.89
CA GLN A 9 -15.30 -1.47 -10.73
C GLN A 9 -13.92 -1.31 -11.39
N ILE A 10 -13.61 -0.14 -11.94
CA ILE A 10 -12.29 0.14 -12.53
C ILE A 10 -11.20 0.03 -11.46
N VAL A 11 -11.42 0.63 -10.28
CA VAL A 11 -10.44 0.59 -9.18
C VAL A 11 -10.17 -0.84 -8.70
N VAL A 12 -11.24 -1.62 -8.42
CA VAL A 12 -11.14 -2.99 -7.92
C VAL A 12 -10.47 -3.91 -8.95
N SER A 13 -10.84 -3.80 -10.22
CA SER A 13 -10.22 -4.60 -11.30
C SER A 13 -8.75 -4.26 -11.54
N SER A 14 -8.33 -3.01 -11.26
CA SER A 14 -6.93 -2.59 -11.42
C SER A 14 -6.03 -3.05 -10.27
N ARG A 15 -6.59 -3.53 -9.15
CA ARG A 15 -5.83 -3.87 -7.94
C ARG A 15 -4.76 -4.94 -8.19
N SER A 16 -5.12 -6.03 -8.87
CA SER A 16 -4.17 -7.12 -9.17
C SER A 16 -3.06 -6.66 -10.10
N LEU A 17 -3.38 -5.81 -11.09
CA LEU A 17 -2.38 -5.27 -12.02
C LEU A 17 -1.24 -4.57 -11.27
N PHE A 18 -1.55 -3.73 -10.28
CA PHE A 18 -0.53 -3.03 -9.48
C PHE A 18 0.22 -3.95 -8.50
N ILE A 19 -0.43 -4.98 -7.99
CA ILE A 19 0.21 -5.99 -7.12
C ILE A 19 1.23 -6.81 -7.91
N GLU A 20 0.90 -7.18 -9.14
CA GLU A 20 1.70 -8.08 -9.97
C GLU A 20 2.82 -7.34 -10.72
N ASN A 21 2.55 -6.12 -11.18
CA ASN A 21 3.42 -5.41 -12.12
C ASN A 21 4.04 -4.11 -11.56
N GLY A 22 3.70 -3.74 -10.32
CA GLY A 22 4.03 -2.41 -9.81
C GLY A 22 3.22 -1.29 -10.49
N LEU A 23 3.52 -0.03 -10.17
CA LEU A 23 2.95 1.12 -10.85
C LEU A 23 3.54 1.30 -12.25
N ASN A 24 4.86 1.14 -12.37
CA ASN A 24 5.58 1.42 -13.62
C ASN A 24 5.30 0.38 -14.71
N GLY A 25 4.89 -0.84 -14.32
CA GLY A 25 4.51 -1.91 -15.24
C GLY A 25 3.07 -1.88 -15.72
N VAL A 26 2.25 -0.92 -15.28
CA VAL A 26 0.81 -0.84 -15.62
C VAL A 26 0.54 0.30 -16.59
N THR A 27 -0.27 0.02 -17.62
CA THR A 27 -0.73 1.00 -18.61
C THR A 27 -2.24 1.23 -18.54
N MET A 28 -2.72 2.31 -19.18
CA MET A 28 -4.15 2.54 -19.34
C MET A 28 -4.83 1.44 -20.18
N THR A 29 -4.11 0.79 -21.09
CA THR A 29 -4.65 -0.32 -21.88
C THR A 29 -4.94 -1.51 -20.97
N ASP A 30 -3.99 -1.87 -20.09
CA ASP A 30 -4.18 -2.97 -19.13
C ASP A 30 -5.39 -2.72 -18.22
N ILE A 31 -5.57 -1.48 -17.76
CA ILE A 31 -6.72 -1.07 -16.94
C ILE A 31 -8.03 -1.18 -17.71
N VAL A 32 -8.06 -0.76 -18.99
CA VAL A 32 -9.23 -0.91 -19.85
C VAL A 32 -9.60 -2.38 -19.98
N ASP A 33 -8.63 -3.22 -20.32
CA ASP A 33 -8.83 -4.64 -20.55
C ASP A 33 -9.30 -5.36 -19.26
N ALA A 34 -8.66 -5.07 -18.12
CA ALA A 34 -9.05 -5.64 -16.82
C ALA A 34 -10.44 -5.17 -16.34
N SER A 35 -10.85 -3.95 -16.68
CA SER A 35 -12.14 -3.42 -16.24
C SER A 35 -13.36 -4.03 -16.94
N GLY A 36 -13.17 -4.61 -18.12
CA GLY A 36 -14.24 -5.07 -19.00
C GLY A 36 -15.11 -3.94 -19.58
N LEU A 37 -14.67 -2.68 -19.47
CA LEU A 37 -15.35 -1.50 -20.00
C LEU A 37 -14.73 -1.04 -21.32
N SER A 38 -15.47 -0.25 -22.10
CA SER A 38 -14.90 0.38 -23.28
C SER A 38 -13.82 1.39 -22.89
N ARG A 39 -12.87 1.66 -23.81
CA ARG A 39 -11.85 2.70 -23.63
C ARG A 39 -12.48 4.05 -23.24
N GLY A 40 -13.47 4.52 -23.98
CA GLY A 40 -14.20 5.76 -23.64
C GLY A 40 -14.91 5.70 -22.27
N GLY A 41 -15.34 4.50 -21.84
CA GLY A 41 -15.92 4.26 -20.52
C GLY A 41 -14.92 4.46 -19.37
N VAL A 42 -13.70 3.94 -19.50
CA VAL A 42 -12.63 4.13 -18.49
C VAL A 42 -12.12 5.56 -18.48
N TYR A 43 -11.82 6.10 -19.66
CA TYR A 43 -11.34 7.48 -19.83
C TYR A 43 -12.36 8.54 -19.42
N ARG A 44 -13.63 8.17 -19.18
CA ARG A 44 -14.60 9.07 -18.56
C ARG A 44 -14.31 9.32 -17.06
N TYR A 45 -13.69 8.36 -16.37
CA TYR A 45 -13.44 8.42 -14.92
C TYR A 45 -11.99 8.68 -14.56
N PHE A 46 -11.05 8.20 -15.38
CA PHE A 46 -9.63 8.29 -15.10
C PHE A 46 -8.84 8.64 -16.35
N GLN A 47 -8.03 9.69 -16.30
CA GLN A 47 -7.19 10.14 -17.40
C GLN A 47 -5.80 9.49 -17.39
N SER A 48 -5.41 8.87 -16.28
CA SER A 48 -4.08 8.32 -16.10
C SER A 48 -4.03 7.16 -15.11
N VAL A 49 -2.98 6.34 -15.24
CA VAL A 49 -2.64 5.27 -14.29
C VAL A 49 -2.48 5.83 -12.87
N LYS A 50 -1.92 7.05 -12.75
CA LYS A 50 -1.76 7.78 -11.49
C LYS A 50 -3.10 7.95 -10.77
N GLU A 51 -4.12 8.45 -11.47
CA GLU A 51 -5.43 8.71 -10.86
C GLU A 51 -6.13 7.43 -10.42
N VAL A 52 -5.97 6.34 -11.19
CA VAL A 52 -6.49 5.01 -10.82
C VAL A 52 -5.79 4.51 -9.56
N PHE A 53 -4.46 4.63 -9.50
CA PHE A 53 -3.68 4.22 -8.34
C PHE A 53 -4.01 5.05 -7.08
N GLU A 54 -4.13 6.38 -7.19
CA GLU A 54 -4.55 7.23 -6.06
C GLU A 54 -5.96 6.84 -5.56
N ALA A 55 -6.88 6.53 -6.46
CA ALA A 55 -8.22 6.08 -6.10
C ALA A 55 -8.23 4.69 -5.44
N LEU A 56 -7.35 3.79 -5.88
CA LEU A 56 -7.14 2.50 -5.24
C LEU A 56 -6.60 2.69 -3.83
N MET A 57 -5.55 3.50 -3.67
CA MET A 57 -4.94 3.73 -2.36
C MET A 57 -5.88 4.44 -1.38
N GLU A 58 -6.75 5.33 -1.84
CA GLU A 58 -7.85 5.89 -1.03
C GLU A 58 -8.75 4.78 -0.45
N THR A 59 -9.07 3.80 -1.29
CA THR A 59 -9.91 2.66 -0.92
C THR A 59 -9.16 1.75 0.06
N GLU A 60 -7.91 1.40 -0.21
CA GLU A 60 -7.08 0.56 0.67
C GLU A 60 -6.85 1.23 2.03
N LEU A 61 -6.53 2.52 2.08
CA LEU A 61 -6.34 3.26 3.34
C LEU A 61 -7.64 3.39 4.14
N SER A 62 -8.79 3.39 3.46
CA SER A 62 -10.10 3.39 4.13
C SER A 62 -10.49 2.00 4.64
N ILE A 63 -10.16 0.94 3.92
CA ILE A 63 -10.37 -0.47 4.35
C ILE A 63 -9.41 -0.83 5.49
N ASN A 64 -8.15 -0.42 5.41
CA ASN A 64 -7.14 -0.71 6.43
C ASN A 64 -7.46 -0.05 7.78
N LYS A 65 -8.27 1.03 7.80
CA LYS A 65 -8.86 1.56 9.05
C LYS A 65 -9.78 0.57 9.76
N ASN A 66 -10.33 -0.41 9.03
CA ASN A 66 -11.29 -1.39 9.53
C ASN A 66 -10.68 -2.79 9.69
N ARG A 67 -9.41 -3.02 9.31
CA ARG A 67 -8.72 -4.26 9.66
C ARG A 67 -8.45 -4.25 11.16
N GLU A 68 -9.07 -5.17 11.88
CA GLU A 68 -8.83 -5.40 13.29
C GLU A 68 -7.78 -6.50 13.43
N TYR A 69 -6.63 -6.17 14.03
CA TYR A 69 -5.66 -7.17 14.46
C TYR A 69 -5.98 -7.60 15.89
N GLY A 70 -5.88 -8.91 16.17
CA GLY A 70 -6.15 -9.46 17.50
C GLY A 70 -5.14 -9.01 18.56
N SER A 71 -3.93 -8.66 18.13
CA SER A 71 -2.84 -8.18 18.98
C SER A 71 -1.80 -7.39 18.18
N PHE A 72 -0.88 -6.72 18.88
CA PHE A 72 0.27 -6.10 18.23
C PHE A 72 1.17 -7.12 17.51
N ALA A 73 1.30 -8.32 18.08
CA ALA A 73 2.08 -9.39 17.47
C ALA A 73 1.47 -9.82 16.12
N ASP A 74 0.14 -9.85 16.02
CA ASP A 74 -0.55 -10.15 14.76
C ASP A 74 -0.32 -9.06 13.72
N TYR A 75 -0.42 -7.78 14.12
CA TYR A 75 -0.07 -6.64 13.27
C TYR A 75 1.37 -6.77 12.71
N LEU A 76 2.35 -7.02 13.59
CA LEU A 76 3.75 -7.16 13.17
C LEU A 76 4.00 -8.40 12.30
N ASN A 77 3.28 -9.50 12.53
CA ASN A 77 3.38 -10.68 11.69
C ASN A 77 2.90 -10.39 10.26
N GLU A 78 1.80 -9.65 10.11
CA GLU A 78 1.28 -9.23 8.80
C GLU A 78 2.24 -8.29 8.08
N GLU A 79 2.83 -7.31 8.78
CA GLU A 79 3.90 -6.47 8.22
C GLU A 79 5.10 -7.31 7.74
N ILE A 80 5.52 -8.31 8.52
CA ILE A 80 6.63 -9.20 8.15
C ILE A 80 6.26 -10.07 6.93
N LEU A 81 5.02 -10.57 6.84
CA LEU A 81 4.55 -11.33 5.68
C LEU A 81 4.58 -10.47 4.41
N GLU A 82 4.12 -9.23 4.48
CA GLU A 82 4.22 -8.27 3.37
C GLU A 82 5.68 -8.01 2.99
N LEU A 83 6.57 -7.76 3.96
CA LEU A 83 7.99 -7.52 3.70
C LEU A 83 8.66 -8.68 2.96
N ARG A 84 8.33 -9.93 3.32
CA ARG A 84 8.86 -11.13 2.64
C ARG A 84 8.40 -11.25 1.20
N ASN A 85 7.21 -10.75 0.87
CA ASN A 85 6.64 -10.77 -0.47
C ASN A 85 6.52 -9.37 -1.08
N ILE A 86 7.43 -8.44 -0.73
CA ILE A 86 7.21 -7.01 -0.99
C ILE A 86 6.84 -6.68 -2.45
N ARG A 87 7.46 -7.37 -3.42
CA ARG A 87 7.23 -7.17 -4.86
C ARG A 87 5.85 -7.63 -5.33
N GLY A 88 5.19 -8.51 -4.59
CA GLY A 88 3.82 -8.96 -4.81
C GLY A 88 2.81 -8.25 -3.90
N THR A 89 3.03 -6.96 -3.59
CA THR A 89 2.13 -6.16 -2.76
C THR A 89 1.93 -4.77 -3.35
N LEU A 90 0.87 -4.08 -2.91
CA LEU A 90 0.65 -2.68 -3.25
C LEU A 90 1.73 -1.74 -2.66
N ARG A 91 2.49 -2.18 -1.65
CA ARG A 91 3.59 -1.39 -1.08
C ARG A 91 4.68 -1.15 -2.12
N PHE A 92 4.98 -2.13 -2.98
CA PHE A 92 5.92 -1.95 -4.09
C PHE A 92 5.47 -0.86 -5.07
N ALA A 93 4.23 -0.96 -5.58
CA ALA A 93 3.66 0.08 -6.44
C ALA A 93 3.58 1.45 -5.73
N GLY A 94 3.30 1.46 -4.42
CA GLY A 94 3.28 2.65 -3.58
C GLY A 94 4.64 3.33 -3.48
N TYR A 95 5.73 2.55 -3.40
CA TYR A 95 7.08 3.10 -3.43
C TYR A 95 7.46 3.70 -4.79
N GLU A 96 7.12 3.02 -5.89
CA GLU A 96 7.29 3.59 -7.23
C GLU A 96 6.50 4.90 -7.40
N TYR A 97 5.28 4.93 -6.87
CA TYR A 97 4.44 6.12 -6.83
C TYR A 97 5.11 7.25 -6.06
N MET A 98 5.55 7.00 -4.82
CA MET A 98 6.15 8.03 -3.97
C MET A 98 7.44 8.57 -4.58
N MET A 99 8.30 7.72 -5.13
CA MET A 99 9.52 8.16 -5.82
C MET A 99 9.23 9.07 -7.01
N LYS A 100 8.11 8.87 -7.69
CA LYS A 100 7.71 9.65 -8.87
C LYS A 100 6.89 10.91 -8.54
N TYR A 101 6.11 10.89 -7.47
CA TYR A 101 5.07 11.89 -7.18
C TYR A 101 5.14 12.51 -5.77
N ALA A 102 6.23 12.28 -5.00
CA ALA A 102 6.36 12.79 -3.63
C ALA A 102 6.10 14.30 -3.48
N GLN A 103 6.45 15.10 -4.49
CA GLN A 103 6.30 16.56 -4.44
C GLN A 103 4.89 17.04 -4.83
N THR A 104 4.05 16.17 -5.41
CA THR A 104 2.77 16.56 -6.01
C THR A 104 1.57 15.81 -5.44
N SER A 105 1.78 14.92 -4.47
CA SER A 105 0.73 14.11 -3.87
C SER A 105 0.87 14.05 -2.35
N THR A 106 -0.27 14.09 -1.65
CA THR A 106 -0.35 13.95 -0.19
C THR A 106 -0.43 12.49 0.25
N LEU A 107 -0.39 11.54 -0.69
CA LEU A 107 -0.58 10.13 -0.40
C LEU A 107 0.45 9.58 0.61
N ALA A 108 1.72 9.98 0.51
CA ALA A 108 2.76 9.55 1.43
C ALA A 108 2.45 9.96 2.88
N GLN A 109 2.03 11.22 3.09
CA GLN A 109 1.64 11.72 4.41
C GLN A 109 0.46 10.93 4.97
N ARG A 110 -0.52 10.59 4.13
CA ARG A 110 -1.69 9.83 4.56
C ARG A 110 -1.36 8.38 4.92
N ILE A 111 -0.46 7.75 4.16
CA ILE A 111 0.07 6.42 4.48
C ILE A 111 0.77 6.47 5.84
N TYR A 112 1.62 7.49 6.07
CA TYR A 112 2.27 7.71 7.35
C TYR A 112 1.25 7.84 8.50
N ASP A 113 0.28 8.76 8.38
CA ASP A 113 -0.71 9.03 9.42
C ASP A 113 -1.52 7.76 9.80
N VAL A 114 -1.90 6.97 8.79
CA VAL A 114 -2.63 5.70 9.00
C VAL A 114 -1.77 4.67 9.72
N ASN A 115 -0.51 4.50 9.30
CA ASN A 115 0.40 3.54 9.92
C ASN A 115 0.74 3.92 11.36
N ILE A 116 1.04 5.19 11.63
CA ILE A 116 1.28 5.68 12.99
C ILE A 116 0.07 5.40 13.88
N LYS A 117 -1.14 5.73 13.40
CA LYS A 117 -2.37 5.47 14.15
C LYS A 117 -2.55 3.98 14.44
N GLN A 118 -2.28 3.10 13.47
CA GLN A 118 -2.38 1.65 13.67
C GLN A 118 -1.37 1.16 14.71
N ILE A 119 -0.10 1.56 14.61
CA ILE A 119 0.94 1.15 15.57
C ILE A 119 0.60 1.64 16.99
N MET A 120 0.14 2.88 17.15
CA MET A 120 -0.30 3.40 18.44
C MET A 120 -1.48 2.61 19.00
N THR A 121 -2.45 2.27 18.13
CA THR A 121 -3.68 1.55 18.51
C THR A 121 -3.37 0.13 18.96
N TYR A 122 -2.66 -0.63 18.14
CA TYR A 122 -2.41 -2.05 18.38
C TYR A 122 -1.25 -2.30 19.34
N GLY A 123 -0.21 -1.46 19.27
CA GLY A 123 0.96 -1.56 20.14
C GLY A 123 0.81 -0.90 21.50
N HIS A 124 -0.30 -0.18 21.73
CA HIS A 124 -0.49 0.69 22.90
C HIS A 124 0.71 1.63 23.15
N ARG A 125 1.23 2.18 22.05
CA ARG A 125 2.44 3.01 22.01
C ARG A 125 2.09 4.48 21.94
N ASN A 126 2.97 5.33 22.48
CA ASN A 126 2.89 6.75 22.20
C ASN A 126 3.39 7.06 20.77
N GLU A 127 3.18 8.30 20.31
CA GLU A 127 3.53 8.71 18.95
C GLU A 127 5.03 8.59 18.65
N SER A 128 5.90 8.86 19.63
CA SER A 128 7.35 8.74 19.45
C SER A 128 7.78 7.28 19.25
N GLU A 129 7.26 6.38 20.08
CA GLU A 129 7.47 4.93 19.94
C GLU A 129 6.92 4.41 18.61
N ALA A 130 5.72 4.84 18.21
CA ALA A 130 5.12 4.45 16.94
C ALA A 130 5.94 4.92 15.74
N THR A 131 6.46 6.16 15.80
CA THR A 131 7.35 6.72 14.77
C THR A 131 8.64 5.93 14.66
N MET A 132 9.22 5.50 15.79
CA MET A 132 10.41 4.65 15.78
C MET A 132 10.14 3.29 15.13
N ILE A 133 9.02 2.64 15.47
CA ILE A 133 8.63 1.35 14.89
C ILE A 133 8.41 1.49 13.39
N PHE A 134 7.64 2.51 12.97
CA PHE A 134 7.41 2.81 11.57
C PHE A 134 8.72 3.05 10.82
N THR A 135 9.64 3.85 11.37
CA THR A 135 10.95 4.11 10.76
C THR A 135 11.76 2.82 10.55
N GLN A 136 11.69 1.88 11.50
CA GLN A 136 12.35 0.58 11.35
C GLN A 136 11.68 -0.28 10.26
N LEU A 137 10.34 -0.29 10.20
CA LEU A 137 9.59 -0.98 9.14
C LEU A 137 9.89 -0.40 7.75
N GLU A 138 10.01 0.91 7.62
CA GLU A 138 10.39 1.56 6.36
C GLU A 138 11.83 1.19 5.97
N GLY A 139 12.77 1.18 6.94
CA GLY A 139 14.13 0.70 6.71
C GLY A 139 14.15 -0.76 6.21
N MET A 140 13.35 -1.63 6.83
CA MET A 140 13.19 -3.02 6.40
C MET A 140 12.51 -3.12 5.02
N THR A 141 11.60 -2.22 4.69
CA THR A 141 10.96 -2.15 3.37
C THR A 141 11.99 -1.83 2.29
N VAL A 142 12.88 -0.86 2.52
CA VAL A 142 14.00 -0.58 1.60
C VAL A 142 14.92 -1.79 1.46
N MET A 143 15.23 -2.49 2.56
CA MET A 143 16.02 -3.72 2.52
C MET A 143 15.33 -4.83 1.71
N ALA A 144 14.00 -4.98 1.83
CA ALA A 144 13.24 -5.97 1.08
C ALA A 144 13.22 -5.65 -0.42
N LEU A 145 12.98 -4.38 -0.77
CA LEU A 145 13.00 -3.90 -2.15
C LEU A 145 14.38 -4.06 -2.79
N SER A 146 15.45 -3.83 -2.05
CA SER A 146 16.83 -4.01 -2.53
C SER A 146 17.35 -5.46 -2.46
N GLY A 147 16.58 -6.40 -1.90
CA GLY A 147 16.93 -7.81 -1.82
C GLY A 147 17.96 -8.16 -0.74
N ILE A 148 18.17 -7.27 0.24
CA ILE A 148 19.14 -7.47 1.34
C ILE A 148 18.46 -7.78 2.68
N LEU A 149 17.12 -7.74 2.75
CA LEU A 149 16.38 -8.17 3.95
C LEU A 149 16.57 -9.68 4.16
N ASN A 150 16.93 -10.07 5.37
CA ASN A 150 17.15 -11.47 5.75
C ASN A 150 16.48 -11.80 7.10
N ASP A 151 16.42 -13.08 7.42
CA ASP A 151 15.75 -13.59 8.62
C ASP A 151 16.36 -13.06 9.92
N ALA A 152 17.68 -12.85 9.98
CA ALA A 152 18.32 -12.32 11.18
C ALA A 152 17.85 -10.89 11.50
N VAL A 153 17.66 -10.05 10.48
CA VAL A 153 17.10 -8.69 10.65
C VAL A 153 15.64 -8.77 11.10
N ILE A 154 14.84 -9.63 10.47
CA ILE A 154 13.42 -9.83 10.81
C ILE A 154 13.28 -10.32 12.26
N ASP A 155 14.06 -11.32 12.66
CA ASP A 155 14.01 -11.90 13.99
C ASP A 155 14.47 -10.90 15.06
N THR A 156 15.50 -10.11 14.76
CA THR A 156 15.94 -9.02 15.64
C THR A 156 14.82 -8.00 15.86
N PHE A 157 14.15 -7.58 14.78
CA PHE A 157 13.01 -6.67 14.87
C PHE A 157 11.85 -7.29 15.66
N LYS A 158 11.45 -8.53 15.34
CA LYS A 158 10.35 -9.22 15.99
C LYS A 158 10.59 -9.43 17.48
N ASN A 159 11.80 -9.82 17.88
CA ASN A 159 12.14 -10.05 19.29
C ASN A 159 12.17 -8.75 20.12
N LYS A 160 12.44 -7.60 19.49
CA LYS A 160 12.41 -6.29 20.16
C LYS A 160 11.00 -5.85 20.55
N TYR A 161 9.98 -6.29 19.81
CA TYR A 161 8.59 -5.84 19.93
C TYR A 161 7.58 -6.93 20.28
N ARG A 162 8.09 -8.11 20.66
CA ARG A 162 7.30 -9.20 21.25
C ARG A 162 6.76 -8.84 22.62
#